data_AF-A0A7M3Y195-F1
#
_entry.id   AF-A0A7M3Y195-F1
#
_cell.length_a   1.000
_cell.length_b   1.000
_cell.length_c   1.000
_cell.angle_alpha   90.00
_cell.angle_beta   90.00
_cell.angle_gamma   90.00
#
_symmetry.space_group_name_H-M   'P 1'
#
loop_
_entity.id
_entity.type
_entity.pdbx_description
1 polymer ?
#
loop_
_entity_poly.entity_id
_entity_poly.type
_entity_poly.pdbx_seq_one_letter_code
_entity_poly.pdbx_strand_id
1 'polypeptide(L)'
;SWPHEALDPAWSADPAGAILTAFQHGEVMLNLNVGPDWDGSWKSTRLGTRWYRDAVSFDDAEQGDVATFRIGAASIDHSVVEGGDCDAVDAGAASLSSLPTWPATHPFAIEEALLAQALLPGEDGWPLWLARQD
;
A
#
# COMPACT_ATOMS: atom_id res chain seq x y z
N SER A 1 -30.73 13.40 10.39
CA SER A 1 -29.51 14.20 10.15
C SER A 1 -28.45 13.24 9.67
N TRP A 2 -27.72 13.61 8.62
CA TRP A 2 -26.57 12.86 8.16
C TRP A 2 -25.30 13.43 8.83
N PRO A 3 -24.35 12.61 9.31
CA PRO A 3 -24.43 11.15 9.47
C PRO A 3 -25.08 10.75 10.81
N HIS A 4 -25.71 9.57 10.83
CA HIS A 4 -26.19 8.91 12.05
C HIS A 4 -24.99 8.39 12.86
N GLU A 5 -25.12 8.36 14.19
CA GLU A 5 -24.14 7.76 15.13
C GLU A 5 -23.60 6.43 14.61
N ALA A 6 -22.32 6.14 14.90
CA ALA A 6 -21.60 4.96 14.44
C ALA A 6 -22.42 3.68 14.75
N LEU A 7 -23.14 3.21 13.73
CA LEU A 7 -23.69 1.85 13.73
C LEU A 7 -22.48 0.92 13.73
N ASP A 8 -22.52 -0.12 14.56
CA ASP A 8 -21.54 -1.20 14.43
C ASP A 8 -21.51 -1.63 12.97
N PRO A 9 -20.35 -1.55 12.31
CA PRO A 9 -20.29 -1.83 10.89
C PRO A 9 -20.67 -3.29 10.65
N ALA A 10 -21.40 -3.56 9.56
CA ALA A 10 -21.90 -4.90 9.27
C ALA A 10 -20.78 -5.95 9.14
N TRP A 11 -19.57 -5.52 8.77
CA TRP A 11 -18.39 -6.36 8.67
C TRP A 11 -17.76 -6.74 10.02
N SER A 12 -18.15 -6.10 11.13
CA SER A 12 -17.53 -6.32 12.45
C SER A 12 -17.60 -7.76 12.95
N ALA A 13 -18.63 -8.52 12.56
CA ALA A 13 -18.80 -9.92 12.93
C ALA A 13 -17.84 -10.88 12.19
N ASP A 14 -17.45 -10.55 10.97
CA ASP A 14 -16.50 -11.31 10.15
C ASP A 14 -15.69 -10.38 9.24
N PRO A 15 -14.67 -9.69 9.79
CA PRO A 15 -13.87 -8.76 9.01
C PRO A 15 -13.10 -9.46 7.88
N ALA A 16 -12.60 -10.68 8.12
CA ALA A 16 -11.85 -11.45 7.14
C ALA A 16 -12.71 -11.83 5.93
N GLY A 17 -13.93 -12.32 6.16
CA GLY A 17 -14.89 -12.63 5.09
C GLY A 17 -15.32 -11.38 4.32
N ALA A 18 -15.48 -10.24 5.00
CA ALA A 18 -15.78 -8.97 4.34
C ALA A 18 -14.62 -8.51 3.44
N ILE A 19 -13.37 -8.60 3.89
CA ILE A 19 -12.18 -8.27 3.08
C ILE A 19 -12.04 -9.23 1.90
N LEU A 20 -12.26 -10.53 2.11
CA LEU A 20 -12.20 -11.52 1.04
C LEU A 20 -13.26 -11.22 -0.05
N THR A 21 -14.47 -10.82 0.35
CA THR A 21 -15.52 -10.39 -0.57
C THR A 21 -15.10 -9.12 -1.34
N ALA A 22 -14.56 -8.12 -0.64
CA ALA A 22 -14.05 -6.90 -1.26
C ALA A 22 -12.93 -7.19 -2.27
N PHE A 23 -12.03 -8.12 -1.95
CA PHE A 23 -10.99 -8.60 -2.87
C PHE A 23 -11.59 -9.29 -4.10
N GLN A 24 -12.58 -10.17 -3.92
CA GLN A 24 -13.29 -10.84 -5.03
C GLN A 24 -14.01 -9.85 -5.97
N HIS A 25 -14.50 -8.73 -5.43
CA HIS A 25 -15.15 -7.67 -6.20
C HIS A 25 -14.17 -6.63 -6.78
N GLY A 26 -12.88 -6.73 -6.46
CA GLY A 26 -11.85 -5.79 -6.93
C GLY A 26 -11.87 -4.44 -6.22
N GLU A 27 -12.45 -4.35 -5.02
CA GLU A 27 -12.44 -3.17 -4.15
C GLU A 27 -11.14 -3.07 -3.33
N VAL A 28 -10.50 -4.23 -3.10
CA VAL A 28 -9.16 -4.38 -2.51
C VAL A 28 -8.29 -5.14 -3.47
N MET A 29 -7.02 -4.73 -3.61
CA MET A 29 -5.99 -5.48 -4.31
C MET A 29 -4.87 -5.88 -3.36
N LEU A 30 -4.24 -7.02 -3.63
CA LEU A 30 -3.03 -7.46 -2.94
C LEU A 30 -1.81 -7.05 -3.77
N ASN A 31 -1.01 -6.13 -3.23
CA ASN A 31 0.25 -5.71 -3.82
C ASN A 31 1.40 -6.54 -3.25
N LEU A 32 2.28 -7.06 -4.10
CA LEU A 32 3.45 -7.85 -3.73
C LEU A 32 4.72 -7.15 -4.22
N ASN A 33 5.65 -6.88 -3.31
CA ASN A 33 6.99 -6.41 -3.62
C ASN A 33 8.03 -7.45 -3.17
N VAL A 34 8.93 -7.85 -4.06
CA VAL A 34 10.02 -8.79 -3.75
C VAL A 34 11.34 -8.16 -4.16
N GLY A 35 12.25 -8.00 -3.19
CA GLY A 35 13.59 -7.48 -3.43
C GLY A 35 14.54 -8.52 -4.05
N PRO A 36 15.68 -8.08 -4.62
CA PRO A 36 16.68 -9.00 -5.18
C PRO A 36 17.34 -9.88 -4.11
N ASP A 37 17.44 -9.39 -2.87
CA ASP A 37 18.05 -10.09 -1.73
C ASP A 37 17.02 -10.85 -0.88
N TRP A 38 15.92 -11.29 -1.50
CA TRP A 38 14.82 -11.95 -0.79
C TRP A 38 15.27 -13.25 -0.10
N ASP A 39 15.02 -13.34 1.22
CA ASP A 39 15.40 -14.46 2.08
C ASP A 39 14.36 -15.61 2.12
N GLY A 40 13.26 -15.47 1.37
CA GLY A 40 12.14 -16.42 1.36
C GLY A 40 11.02 -16.09 2.36
N SER A 41 11.20 -15.09 3.24
CA SER A 41 10.18 -14.65 4.20
C SER A 41 9.27 -13.56 3.62
N TRP A 42 8.09 -13.36 4.19
CA TRP A 42 7.17 -12.28 3.79
C TRP A 42 6.54 -11.62 5.00
N LYS A 43 6.02 -10.40 4.81
CA LYS A 43 5.35 -9.62 5.84
C LYS A 43 4.12 -8.92 5.28
N SER A 44 3.02 -8.97 6.02
CA SER A 44 1.91 -8.03 5.85
C SER A 44 2.41 -6.62 6.18
N THR A 45 2.15 -5.67 5.29
CA THR A 45 2.70 -4.32 5.32
C THR A 45 1.66 -3.31 4.84
N ARG A 46 1.89 -2.04 5.19
CA ARG A 46 1.19 -0.88 4.63
C ARG A 46 2.09 -0.11 3.68
N LEU A 47 1.53 0.87 2.96
CA LEU A 47 2.32 1.76 2.12
C LEU A 47 3.33 2.54 2.98
N GLY A 48 4.61 2.39 2.64
CA GLY A 48 5.68 3.24 3.14
C GLY A 48 5.75 4.56 2.38
N THR A 49 6.87 5.27 2.50
CA THR A 49 7.07 6.54 1.79
C THR A 49 8.46 6.64 1.18
N ARG A 50 8.50 6.85 -0.13
CA ARG A 50 9.72 7.18 -0.90
C ARG A 50 9.59 8.58 -1.49
N TRP A 51 10.52 9.45 -1.15
CA TRP A 51 10.59 10.80 -1.68
C TRP A 51 11.67 10.88 -2.75
N TYR A 52 11.28 11.19 -3.98
CA TYR A 52 12.20 11.49 -5.06
C TYR A 52 12.60 12.96 -4.98
N ARG A 53 13.83 13.23 -4.56
CA ARG A 53 14.38 14.60 -4.44
C ARG A 53 15.11 15.00 -5.71
N ASP A 54 15.08 16.29 -5.98
CA ASP A 54 15.76 16.94 -7.11
C ASP A 54 15.55 16.19 -8.43
N ALA A 55 14.30 15.74 -8.63
CA ALA A 55 13.97 14.82 -9.70
C ALA A 55 13.97 15.49 -11.09
N VAL A 56 14.23 16.80 -11.17
CA VAL A 56 14.15 17.59 -12.41
C VAL A 56 15.50 18.22 -12.67
N SER A 57 16.13 17.82 -13.78
CA SER A 57 17.33 18.48 -14.30
C SER A 57 17.03 19.15 -15.64
N PHE A 58 17.70 20.28 -15.87
CA PHE A 58 17.59 21.08 -17.07
C PHE A 58 18.86 20.87 -17.88
N ASP A 59 18.73 20.46 -19.13
CA ASP A 59 19.86 20.47 -20.06
C ASP A 59 20.08 21.93 -20.53
N ASP A 60 21.34 22.33 -20.74
CA ASP A 60 21.64 23.66 -21.29
C ASP A 60 21.04 23.79 -22.71
N ALA A 61 20.28 24.86 -22.95
CA ALA A 61 19.67 25.17 -24.23
C ALA A 61 20.05 26.59 -24.67
N GLU A 62 20.48 26.74 -25.93
CA GLU A 62 20.79 28.07 -26.48
C GLU A 62 19.51 28.84 -26.84
N GLN A 63 19.65 30.14 -27.07
CA GLN A 63 18.50 31.01 -27.39
C GLN A 63 17.89 30.61 -28.74
N GLY A 64 16.71 29.97 -28.69
CA GLY A 64 15.99 29.47 -29.86
C GLY A 64 15.81 27.95 -29.88
N ASP A 65 16.47 27.22 -28.98
CA ASP A 65 16.36 25.77 -28.87
C ASP A 65 15.17 25.31 -28.01
N VAL A 66 14.77 24.05 -28.23
CA VAL A 66 13.78 23.36 -27.39
C VAL A 66 14.45 22.95 -26.07
N ALA A 67 14.02 23.56 -24.97
CA ALA A 67 14.47 23.15 -23.64
C ALA A 67 14.07 21.71 -23.34
N THR A 68 15.05 20.88 -22.98
CA THR A 68 14.83 19.50 -22.53
C THR A 68 14.91 19.44 -21.01
N PHE A 69 13.85 18.92 -20.39
CA PHE A 69 13.80 18.66 -18.96
C PHE A 69 13.82 17.15 -18.77
N ARG A 70 14.75 16.65 -17.95
CA ARG A 70 14.79 15.24 -17.59
C ARG A 70 14.19 15.07 -16.22
N ILE A 71 13.24 14.16 -16.12
CA ILE A 71 12.72 13.69 -14.84
C ILE A 71 13.51 12.44 -14.46
N GLY A 72 14.44 12.57 -13.53
CA GLY A 72 15.24 11.48 -13.01
C GLY A 72 15.54 11.72 -11.54
N ALA A 73 15.38 10.71 -10.69
CA ALA A 73 15.65 10.82 -9.27
C ALA A 73 17.14 11.08 -9.00
N ALA A 74 17.48 12.25 -8.45
CA ALA A 74 18.85 12.51 -8.01
C ALA A 74 19.15 11.77 -6.69
N SER A 75 18.16 11.72 -5.79
CA SER A 75 18.18 10.84 -4.62
C SER A 75 16.78 10.34 -4.26
N ILE A 76 16.75 9.22 -3.55
CA ILE A 76 15.55 8.64 -2.96
C ILE A 76 15.72 8.72 -1.44
N ASP A 77 14.92 9.56 -0.80
CA ASP A 77 14.87 9.62 0.67
C ASP A 77 13.74 8.73 1.17
N HIS A 78 14.04 7.91 2.19
CA HIS A 78 13.04 7.10 2.88
C HIS A 78 12.62 7.79 4.18
N SER A 79 11.32 7.89 4.40
CA SER A 79 10.77 8.20 5.73
C SER A 79 10.37 6.89 6.38
N VAL A 80 10.80 6.67 7.63
CA VAL A 80 10.44 5.46 8.36
C VAL A 80 8.93 5.45 8.59
N VAL A 81 8.27 4.42 8.08
CA VAL A 81 6.85 4.17 8.28
C VAL A 81 6.76 2.78 8.86
N GLU A 82 6.50 2.67 10.16
CA GLU A 82 6.44 1.38 10.85
C GLU A 82 5.51 0.40 10.12
N GLY A 83 6.03 -0.79 9.78
CA GLY A 83 5.29 -1.78 9.00
C GLY A 83 5.13 -1.42 7.51
N GLY A 84 5.95 -0.50 7.00
CA GLY A 84 5.98 -0.09 5.62
C GLY A 84 6.52 -1.17 4.68
N ASP A 85 6.04 -1.17 3.45
CA ASP A 85 6.51 -2.03 2.37
C ASP A 85 8.02 -1.92 2.12
N CYS A 86 8.56 -0.70 2.17
CA CYS A 86 9.98 -0.43 1.99
C CYS A 86 10.83 -1.08 3.08
N ASP A 87 10.41 -0.98 4.35
CA ASP A 87 11.12 -1.55 5.49
C ASP A 87 11.20 -3.08 5.41
N ALA A 88 10.14 -3.73 4.93
CA ALA A 88 10.14 -5.18 4.72
C ALA A 88 11.12 -5.60 3.62
N VAL A 89 11.11 -4.89 2.49
CA VAL A 89 12.02 -5.16 1.36
C VAL A 89 13.48 -4.89 1.74
N ASP A 90 13.76 -3.78 2.42
CA ASP A 90 15.11 -3.43 2.88
C ASP A 90 15.65 -4.43 3.92
N ALA A 91 14.75 -5.11 4.65
CA ALA A 91 15.09 -6.19 5.57
C ALA A 91 15.23 -7.58 4.90
N GLY A 92 15.10 -7.67 3.57
CA GLY A 92 15.21 -8.93 2.82
C GLY A 92 13.92 -9.75 2.76
N ALA A 93 12.80 -9.26 3.28
CA ALA A 93 11.50 -9.94 3.20
C ALA A 93 10.67 -9.44 2.00
N ALA A 94 9.78 -10.28 1.48
CA ALA A 94 8.75 -9.82 0.55
C ALA A 94 7.67 -9.03 1.31
N SER A 95 7.18 -7.95 0.70
CA SER A 95 6.09 -7.12 1.24
C SER A 95 4.76 -7.52 0.59
N LEU A 96 3.75 -7.76 1.41
CA LEU A 96 2.36 -7.98 1.02
C LEU A 96 1.53 -6.83 1.57
N SER A 97 0.84 -6.07 0.70
CA SER A 97 -0.01 -4.95 1.14
C SER A 97 -1.40 -5.04 0.55
N SER A 98 -2.43 -4.97 1.40
CA SER A 98 -3.81 -4.78 0.97
C SER A 98 -4.06 -3.30 0.69
N LEU A 99 -4.40 -2.96 -0.56
CA LEU A 99 -4.60 -1.59 -1.00
C LEU A 99 -6.02 -1.39 -1.52
N PRO A 100 -6.68 -0.26 -1.23
CA PRO A 100 -7.96 0.06 -1.84
C PRO A 100 -7.75 0.38 -3.32
N THR A 101 -8.66 -0.07 -4.18
CA THR A 101 -8.63 0.27 -5.61
C THR A 101 -9.34 1.58 -5.92
N TRP A 102 -10.32 1.96 -5.10
CA TRP A 102 -11.08 3.20 -5.22
C TRP A 102 -10.49 4.32 -4.35
N PRO A 103 -10.48 5.58 -4.82
CA PRO A 103 -10.15 6.73 -3.98
C PRO A 103 -11.12 6.83 -2.78
N ALA A 104 -10.63 7.29 -1.63
CA ALA A 104 -11.41 7.32 -0.37
C ALA A 104 -12.75 8.07 -0.44
N THR A 105 -12.92 8.98 -1.40
CA THR A 105 -14.17 9.74 -1.60
C THR A 105 -15.17 9.07 -2.56
N HIS A 106 -14.80 7.93 -3.16
CA HIS A 106 -15.64 7.21 -4.10
C HIS A 106 -16.73 6.40 -3.36
N PRO A 107 -17.95 6.24 -3.92
CA PRO A 107 -19.01 5.44 -3.28
C PRO A 107 -18.68 3.96 -3.05
N PHE A 108 -17.70 3.42 -3.76
CA PHE A 108 -17.17 2.05 -3.58
C PHE A 108 -15.84 2.02 -2.81
N ALA A 109 -15.45 3.13 -2.19
CA ALA A 109 -14.32 3.13 -1.30
C ALA A 109 -14.60 2.20 -0.13
N ILE A 110 -13.67 1.28 0.13
CA ILE A 110 -13.70 0.47 1.34
C ILE A 110 -13.60 1.39 2.56
N GLU A 111 -14.35 1.05 3.62
CA GLU A 111 -14.27 1.77 4.89
C GLU A 111 -12.85 1.72 5.45
N GLU A 112 -12.33 2.85 5.94
CA GLU A 112 -10.98 2.95 6.49
C GLU A 112 -10.74 1.93 7.62
N ALA A 113 -11.75 1.73 8.48
CA ALA A 113 -11.68 0.75 9.55
C ALA A 113 -11.58 -0.70 9.05
N LEU A 114 -12.26 -1.06 7.95
CA LEU A 114 -12.15 -2.38 7.33
C LEU A 114 -10.79 -2.53 6.61
N LEU A 115 -10.30 -1.48 5.95
CA LEU A 115 -8.96 -1.47 5.36
C LEU A 115 -7.88 -1.66 6.42
N ALA A 116 -8.03 -1.07 7.61
CA ALA A 116 -7.13 -1.30 8.73
C ALA A 116 -7.10 -2.78 9.17
N GLN A 117 -8.24 -3.48 9.13
CA GLN A 117 -8.30 -4.92 9.37
C GLN A 117 -7.54 -5.72 8.29
N ALA A 118 -7.59 -5.27 7.04
CA ALA A 118 -6.90 -5.94 5.92
C ALA A 118 -5.37 -5.88 6.01
N LEU A 119 -4.83 -4.94 6.78
CA LEU A 119 -3.40 -4.77 6.99
C LEU A 119 -2.87 -5.60 8.18
N LEU A 120 -3.74 -6.16 9.02
CA LEU A 120 -3.33 -6.93 10.18
C LEU A 120 -2.50 -8.16 9.76
N PRO A 121 -1.31 -8.37 10.35
CA PRO A 121 -0.51 -9.55 10.10
C PRO A 121 -1.07 -10.78 10.84
N GLY A 122 -1.03 -11.93 10.18
CA GLY A 122 -1.08 -13.25 10.81
C GLY A 122 0.28 -13.67 11.38
N GLU A 123 0.30 -14.78 12.11
CA GLU A 123 1.50 -15.27 12.81
C GLU A 123 2.63 -15.70 11.85
N ASP A 124 2.28 -16.08 10.63
CA ASP A 124 3.18 -16.56 9.58
C ASP A 124 3.54 -15.49 8.54
N GLY A 125 3.24 -14.22 8.83
CA GLY A 125 3.53 -13.08 7.98
C GLY A 125 2.49 -12.84 6.86
N TRP A 126 1.51 -13.72 6.65
CA TRP A 126 0.40 -13.45 5.73
C TRP A 126 -0.51 -12.34 6.28
N PRO A 127 -1.23 -11.60 5.42
CA PRO A 127 -2.37 -10.82 5.89
C PRO A 127 -3.37 -11.73 6.62
N LEU A 128 -3.87 -11.33 7.78
CA LEU A 128 -4.71 -12.16 8.65
C LEU A 128 -5.96 -12.68 7.92
N TRP A 129 -6.50 -11.90 6.98
CA TRP A 129 -7.66 -12.29 6.17
C TRP A 129 -7.36 -13.35 5.09
N LEU A 130 -6.07 -13.61 4.79
CA LEU A 130 -5.59 -14.66 3.89
C LEU A 130 -4.95 -15.85 4.62
N ALA A 131 -4.63 -15.70 5.91
CA ALA A 131 -4.02 -16.75 6.70
C ALA A 131 -4.89 -18.02 6.67
N ARG A 132 -4.23 -19.19 6.58
CA ARG A 132 -4.94 -20.48 6.57
C ARG A 132 -5.75 -20.60 7.86
N GLN A 133 -7.05 -20.77 7.71
CA GLN A 133 -7.91 -21.23 8.79
C GLN A 133 -7.73 -22.75 8.88
N ASP A 134 -6.82 -23.18 9.76
CA ASP A 134 -6.67 -24.59 10.12
C ASP A 134 -7.76 -25.00 11.15
#